data_AF-A0A2D8FDU1-F1
#
_entry.id   AF-A0A2D8FDU1-F1
#
_cell.length_a   1.000
_cell.length_b   1.000
_cell.length_c   1.000
_cell.angle_alpha   90.00
_cell.angle_beta   90.00
_cell.angle_gamma   90.00
#
_symmetry.space_group_name_H-M   'P 1'
#
loop_
_entity.id
_entity.type
_entity.pdbx_description
1 polymer ?
#
loop_
_entity_poly.entity_id
_entity_poly.type
_entity_poly.pdbx_seq_one_letter_code
_entity_poly.pdbx_strand_id
1 'polypeptide(L)'
;MFSVSVIIPTFNEAENILKVINEVEDGLQGHDYEIIVVDDNSPDGTSDLVKKYSKRNSKVSCIKRTWKKGLSSAVVEGVALSSKEHICVMDGDGQHNPQDLSKFINEFENQELDLVIGSRFIGKKNTEGLSSSRNELSRFGIKITNFFLKSPVTDPLSGFFMAKRQSLEGIRGSLYKDGFKILFDILMLDKSLKFEEVAIDFRSRLKGESKLNISTLFNLAGQIFENLTQGLIPANFIVFAFVGTIGVAVHLASLNILLSFEVEFILGNLCSTLLAMCSNYFLNNYITFHNIHKLFSERLKGLLKYCFANSFSILANIGVASQFYLNDFSAFSSAMLGIMAGLILNYFLSVNLVFKK
;
A
#
# COMPACT_ATOMS: atom_id res chain seq x y z
N MET A 1 30.58 -13.80 -13.08
CA MET A 1 29.66 -12.83 -13.72
C MET A 1 28.32 -12.98 -13.03
N PHE A 2 27.96 -12.04 -12.18
CA PHE A 2 26.71 -12.09 -11.41
C PHE A 2 25.49 -12.01 -12.34
N SER A 3 24.41 -12.72 -12.02
CA SER A 3 23.20 -12.84 -12.83
C SER A 3 21.99 -12.20 -12.13
N VAL A 4 21.51 -11.05 -12.60
CA VAL A 4 20.48 -10.23 -11.90
C VAL A 4 19.39 -9.65 -12.81
N SER A 5 18.13 -9.75 -12.39
CA SER A 5 16.99 -9.06 -13.00
C SER A 5 16.63 -7.85 -12.16
N VAL A 6 16.64 -6.66 -12.74
CA VAL A 6 16.23 -5.42 -12.06
C VAL A 6 14.78 -5.10 -12.40
N ILE A 7 13.91 -5.15 -11.41
CA ILE A 7 12.49 -4.83 -11.54
C ILE A 7 12.25 -3.40 -11.09
N ILE A 8 11.70 -2.60 -12.00
CA ILE A 8 11.41 -1.19 -11.77
C ILE A 8 9.91 -0.94 -11.97
N PRO A 9 9.11 -0.94 -10.90
CA PRO A 9 7.70 -0.58 -10.99
C PRO A 9 7.53 0.93 -11.20
N THR A 10 6.66 1.33 -12.14
CA THR A 10 6.47 2.74 -12.51
C THR A 10 5.01 3.17 -12.55
N PHE A 11 4.77 4.41 -12.11
CA PHE A 11 3.52 5.13 -12.34
C PHE A 11 3.78 6.65 -12.36
N ASN A 12 3.65 7.25 -13.54
CA ASN A 12 4.03 8.63 -13.85
C ASN A 12 5.53 8.94 -13.64
N GLU A 13 6.40 8.20 -14.32
CA GLU A 13 7.87 8.32 -14.19
C GLU A 13 8.57 8.66 -15.52
N ALA A 14 7.85 9.21 -16.51
CA ALA A 14 8.37 9.44 -17.87
C ALA A 14 9.64 10.31 -17.88
N GLU A 15 9.75 11.25 -16.94
CA GLU A 15 10.89 12.16 -16.84
C GLU A 15 12.14 11.52 -16.21
N ASN A 16 11.97 10.43 -15.46
CA ASN A 16 13.02 9.80 -14.65
C ASN A 16 13.50 8.48 -15.28
N ILE A 17 12.58 7.70 -15.84
CA ILE A 17 12.79 6.27 -16.11
C ILE A 17 13.99 5.97 -17.02
N LEU A 18 14.22 6.76 -18.08
CA LEU A 18 15.34 6.52 -18.99
C LEU A 18 16.70 6.79 -18.32
N LYS A 19 16.77 7.80 -17.45
CA LYS A 19 17.99 8.09 -16.68
C LYS A 19 18.27 6.97 -15.68
N VAL A 20 17.23 6.48 -14.99
CA VAL A 20 17.36 5.35 -14.07
C VAL A 20 17.84 4.10 -14.80
N ILE A 21 17.26 3.77 -15.96
CA ILE A 21 17.70 2.64 -16.79
C ILE A 21 19.19 2.77 -17.12
N ASN A 22 19.64 3.91 -17.64
CA ASN A 22 21.05 4.12 -17.99
C ASN A 22 21.98 3.96 -16.77
N GLU A 23 21.63 4.54 -15.63
CA GLU A 23 22.45 4.42 -14.40
C GLU A 23 22.52 2.96 -13.90
N VAL A 24 21.44 2.17 -14.05
CA VAL A 24 21.44 0.73 -13.74
C VAL A 24 22.33 -0.03 -14.70
N GLU A 25 22.28 0.27 -16.00
CA GLU A 25 23.15 -0.37 -17.00
C GLU A 25 24.63 -0.11 -16.72
N ASP A 26 24.97 1.13 -16.37
CA ASP A 26 26.32 1.52 -15.97
C ASP A 26 26.77 0.78 -14.71
N GLY A 27 25.90 0.69 -13.69
CA GLY A 27 26.18 -0.03 -12.44
C GLY A 27 26.30 -1.54 -12.58
N LEU A 28 25.78 -2.12 -13.67
CA LEU A 28 25.81 -3.56 -13.96
C LEU A 28 26.71 -3.92 -15.14
N GLN A 29 27.57 -3.00 -15.57
CA GLN A 29 28.53 -3.27 -16.64
C GLN A 29 29.42 -4.47 -16.28
N GLY A 30 29.49 -5.46 -17.18
CA GLY A 30 30.25 -6.70 -16.95
C GLY A 30 29.48 -7.81 -16.22
N HIS A 31 28.22 -7.59 -15.84
CA HIS A 31 27.33 -8.58 -15.26
C HIS A 31 26.29 -9.09 -16.28
N ASP A 32 25.70 -10.27 -15.99
CA ASP A 32 24.57 -10.77 -16.76
C ASP A 32 23.29 -10.16 -16.18
N TYR A 33 22.63 -9.29 -16.94
CA TYR A 33 21.49 -8.57 -16.41
C TYR A 33 20.36 -8.39 -17.42
N GLU A 34 19.18 -8.18 -16.87
CA GLU A 34 18.01 -7.67 -17.57
C GLU A 34 17.30 -6.63 -16.70
N ILE A 35 16.61 -5.69 -17.33
CA ILE A 35 15.82 -4.65 -16.68
C ILE A 35 14.37 -4.83 -17.13
N ILE A 36 13.47 -4.98 -16.17
CA ILE A 36 12.05 -5.20 -16.40
C ILE A 36 11.29 -4.03 -15.78
N VAL A 37 10.80 -3.13 -16.63
CA VAL A 37 9.94 -2.02 -16.19
C VAL A 37 8.49 -2.49 -16.19
N VAL A 38 7.80 -2.33 -15.06
CA VAL A 38 6.39 -2.70 -14.90
C VAL A 38 5.56 -1.45 -14.68
N ASP A 39 4.85 -1.00 -15.72
CA ASP A 39 4.13 0.27 -15.76
C ASP A 39 2.62 0.11 -15.56
N ASP A 40 2.04 0.84 -14.61
CA ASP A 40 0.62 0.79 -14.25
C ASP A 40 -0.28 1.69 -15.13
N ASN A 41 -0.08 1.58 -16.45
CA ASN A 41 -0.75 2.38 -17.47
C ASN A 41 -0.59 3.88 -17.19
N SER A 42 0.66 4.34 -17.11
CA SER A 42 0.96 5.74 -16.83
C SER A 42 0.41 6.63 -17.96
N PRO A 43 -0.40 7.66 -17.64
CA PRO A 43 -0.91 8.62 -18.61
C PRO A 43 0.18 9.54 -19.21
N ASP A 44 1.35 9.62 -18.58
CA ASP A 44 2.46 10.50 -19.00
C ASP A 44 3.35 9.91 -20.12
N GLY A 45 3.04 8.70 -20.61
CA GLY A 45 3.80 8.04 -21.66
C GLY A 45 5.03 7.26 -21.19
N THR A 46 5.19 7.03 -19.87
CA THR A 46 6.31 6.24 -19.30
C THR A 46 6.55 4.93 -20.06
N SER A 47 5.51 4.11 -20.25
CA SER A 47 5.63 2.82 -20.94
C SER A 47 6.02 2.96 -22.42
N ASP A 48 5.60 4.03 -23.11
CA ASP A 48 5.95 4.25 -24.52
C ASP A 48 7.43 4.63 -24.68
N LEU A 49 7.97 5.41 -23.74
CA LEU A 49 9.41 5.74 -23.71
C LEU A 49 10.26 4.48 -23.52
N VAL A 50 9.92 3.64 -22.54
CA VAL A 50 10.69 2.41 -22.28
C VAL A 50 10.55 1.42 -23.44
N LYS A 51 9.36 1.27 -24.04
CA LYS A 51 9.19 0.45 -25.24
C LYS A 51 10.05 0.93 -26.39
N LYS A 52 10.15 2.25 -26.62
CA LYS A 52 11.04 2.81 -27.64
C LYS A 52 12.51 2.52 -27.33
N TYR A 53 12.90 2.57 -26.06
CA TYR A 53 14.25 2.22 -25.61
C TYR A 53 14.57 0.73 -25.84
N SER A 54 13.66 -0.17 -25.46
CA SER A 54 13.82 -1.63 -25.59
C SER A 54 14.07 -2.10 -27.03
N LYS A 55 13.60 -1.36 -28.05
CA LYS A 55 13.90 -1.66 -29.47
C LYS A 55 15.38 -1.56 -29.81
N ARG A 56 16.15 -0.80 -29.03
CA ARG A 56 17.59 -0.58 -29.22
C ARG A 56 18.43 -1.41 -28.25
N ASN A 57 17.79 -1.98 -27.22
CA ASN A 57 18.47 -2.69 -26.15
C ASN A 57 17.63 -3.87 -25.67
N SER A 58 18.04 -5.08 -26.07
CA SER A 58 17.32 -6.32 -25.76
C SER A 58 17.37 -6.71 -24.28
N LYS A 59 18.23 -6.07 -23.47
CA LYS A 59 18.28 -6.30 -22.01
C LYS A 59 17.18 -5.56 -21.27
N VAL A 60 16.47 -4.62 -21.91
CA VAL A 60 15.41 -3.84 -21.29
C VAL A 60 14.07 -4.25 -21.86
N SER A 61 13.11 -4.53 -20.98
CA SER A 61 11.72 -4.83 -21.36
C SER A 61 10.73 -3.94 -20.60
N CYS A 62 9.52 -3.80 -21.15
CA CYS A 62 8.47 -3.01 -20.54
C CYS A 62 7.13 -3.76 -20.61
N ILE A 63 6.51 -3.94 -19.44
CA ILE A 63 5.17 -4.48 -19.28
C ILE A 63 4.24 -3.32 -18.94
N LYS A 64 3.18 -3.13 -19.74
CA LYS A 64 2.14 -2.13 -19.48
C LYS A 64 0.89 -2.84 -18.97
N ARG A 65 0.49 -2.56 -17.73
CA ARG A 65 -0.65 -3.17 -17.05
C ARG A 65 -1.84 -2.25 -17.06
N THR A 66 -2.98 -2.69 -17.61
CA THR A 66 -4.19 -1.86 -17.71
C THR A 66 -5.29 -2.24 -16.70
N TRP A 67 -5.27 -3.48 -16.18
CA TRP A 67 -6.30 -4.02 -15.29
C TRP A 67 -5.87 -4.17 -13.83
N LYS A 68 -4.57 -4.11 -13.54
CA LYS A 68 -3.99 -4.20 -12.19
C LYS A 68 -3.20 -2.93 -11.89
N LYS A 69 -3.25 -2.49 -10.63
CA LYS A 69 -2.48 -1.36 -10.12
C LYS A 69 -1.93 -1.71 -8.75
N GLY A 70 -0.77 -1.17 -8.40
CA GLY A 70 -0.17 -1.30 -7.08
C GLY A 70 1.28 -1.77 -7.16
N LEU A 71 2.11 -1.25 -6.26
CA LEU A 71 3.55 -1.47 -6.25
C LEU A 71 3.89 -2.95 -6.04
N SER A 72 3.35 -3.58 -4.98
CA SER A 72 3.62 -4.98 -4.69
C SER A 72 3.19 -5.89 -5.85
N SER A 73 2.01 -5.67 -6.44
CA SER A 73 1.58 -6.45 -7.60
C SER A 73 2.47 -6.23 -8.83
N ALA A 74 3.02 -5.04 -9.04
CA ALA A 74 3.93 -4.74 -10.14
C ALA A 74 5.22 -5.55 -9.99
N VAL A 75 5.78 -5.57 -8.78
CA VAL A 75 6.98 -6.35 -8.49
C VAL A 75 6.71 -7.85 -8.65
N VAL A 76 5.58 -8.36 -8.14
CA VAL A 76 5.17 -9.78 -8.32
C VAL A 76 5.09 -10.19 -9.79
N GLU A 77 4.67 -9.28 -10.67
CA GLU A 77 4.60 -9.53 -12.11
C GLU A 77 5.97 -9.44 -12.77
N GLY A 78 6.82 -8.51 -12.33
CA GLY A 78 8.23 -8.45 -12.74
C GLY A 78 9.00 -9.72 -12.37
N VAL A 79 8.82 -10.23 -11.14
CA VAL A 79 9.43 -11.48 -10.66
C VAL A 79 8.95 -12.69 -11.49
N ALA A 80 7.73 -12.63 -12.01
CA ALA A 80 7.19 -13.70 -12.86
C ALA A 80 7.90 -13.81 -14.20
N LEU A 81 8.33 -12.66 -14.71
CA LEU A 81 8.86 -12.47 -16.06
C LEU A 81 10.38 -12.40 -16.07
N SER A 82 11.00 -12.37 -14.89
CA SER A 82 12.44 -12.44 -14.75
C SER A 82 12.97 -13.82 -15.15
N SER A 83 14.20 -13.85 -15.60
CA SER A 83 14.95 -15.04 -16.04
C SER A 83 16.20 -15.29 -15.22
N LYS A 84 16.70 -14.27 -14.49
CA LYS A 84 17.97 -14.35 -13.75
C LYS A 84 17.82 -14.94 -12.36
N GLU A 85 18.94 -15.45 -11.84
CA GLU A 85 19.07 -16.05 -10.51
C GLU A 85 18.75 -15.09 -9.35
N HIS A 86 19.17 -13.83 -9.46
CA HIS A 86 18.91 -12.80 -8.46
C HIS A 86 17.90 -11.78 -8.98
N ILE A 87 17.08 -11.27 -8.09
CA ILE A 87 16.08 -10.25 -8.38
C ILE A 87 16.39 -9.02 -7.54
N CYS A 88 16.66 -7.91 -8.19
CA CYS A 88 16.71 -6.60 -7.56
C CYS A 88 15.40 -5.86 -7.79
N VAL A 89 14.88 -5.21 -6.76
CA VAL A 89 13.72 -4.33 -6.83
C VAL A 89 14.18 -2.92 -6.51
N MET A 90 13.79 -1.93 -7.33
CA MET A 90 14.06 -0.53 -7.04
C MET A 90 13.02 0.43 -7.65
N ASP A 91 12.79 1.56 -6.99
CA ASP A 91 11.90 2.61 -7.48
C ASP A 91 12.43 3.32 -8.76
N GLY A 92 11.51 3.74 -9.64
CA GLY A 92 11.81 4.42 -10.90
C GLY A 92 11.99 5.94 -10.84
N ASP A 93 12.01 6.53 -9.64
CA ASP A 93 12.01 7.99 -9.44
C ASP A 93 13.43 8.60 -9.27
N GLY A 94 14.46 7.76 -9.36
CA GLY A 94 15.87 8.14 -9.25
C GLY A 94 16.38 8.38 -7.84
N GLN A 95 15.58 8.11 -6.79
CA GLN A 95 16.05 8.28 -5.42
C GLN A 95 17.08 7.22 -5.01
N HIS A 96 16.89 5.98 -5.44
CA HIS A 96 17.88 4.93 -5.25
C HIS A 96 19.07 5.16 -6.18
N ASN A 97 20.29 5.09 -5.65
CA ASN A 97 21.52 5.14 -6.44
C ASN A 97 21.84 3.73 -6.99
N PRO A 98 21.74 3.49 -8.32
CA PRO A 98 22.01 2.16 -8.87
C PRO A 98 23.46 1.68 -8.68
N GLN A 99 24.40 2.58 -8.40
CA GLN A 99 25.79 2.20 -8.11
C GLN A 99 25.92 1.37 -6.82
N ASP A 100 24.94 1.47 -5.91
CA ASP A 100 24.89 0.63 -4.71
C ASP A 100 24.59 -0.84 -5.02
N LEU A 101 24.17 -1.20 -6.24
CA LEU A 101 24.02 -2.59 -6.68
C LEU A 101 25.33 -3.38 -6.54
N SER A 102 26.48 -2.73 -6.73
CA SER A 102 27.80 -3.33 -6.51
C SER A 102 27.98 -3.84 -5.08
N LYS A 103 27.47 -3.11 -4.08
CA LYS A 103 27.49 -3.54 -2.67
C LYS A 103 26.65 -4.80 -2.48
N PHE A 104 25.49 -4.86 -3.13
CA PHE A 104 24.56 -6.00 -2.99
C PHE A 104 25.18 -7.26 -3.59
N ILE A 105 25.78 -7.12 -4.78
CA ILE A 105 26.52 -8.19 -5.46
C ILE A 105 27.66 -8.69 -4.57
N ASN A 106 28.45 -7.78 -3.99
CA ASN A 106 29.54 -8.17 -3.09
C ASN A 106 29.04 -8.98 -1.89
N GLU A 107 27.91 -8.63 -1.28
CA GLU A 107 27.36 -9.41 -0.16
C GLU A 107 26.98 -10.83 -0.58
N PHE A 108 26.30 -10.99 -1.73
CA PHE A 108 25.95 -12.31 -2.26
C PHE A 108 27.17 -13.14 -2.70
N GLU A 109 28.24 -12.50 -3.18
CA GLU A 109 29.46 -13.22 -3.59
C GLU A 109 30.30 -13.69 -2.39
N ASN A 110 30.20 -13.01 -1.24
CA ASN A 110 30.98 -13.32 -0.04
C ASN A 110 30.23 -14.18 0.97
N GLN A 111 28.90 -14.23 0.91
CA GLN A 111 28.06 -14.84 1.93
C GLN A 111 26.87 -15.61 1.34
N GLU A 112 26.47 -16.69 2.01
CA GLU A 112 25.25 -17.43 1.66
C GLU A 112 24.02 -16.73 2.25
N LEU A 113 23.48 -15.77 1.49
CA LEU A 113 22.31 -14.97 1.84
C LEU A 113 21.12 -15.30 0.94
N ASP A 114 19.92 -15.01 1.43
CA ASP A 114 18.67 -15.06 0.66
C ASP A 114 18.24 -13.67 0.20
N LEU A 115 18.65 -12.62 0.94
CA LEU A 115 18.19 -11.24 0.77
C LEU A 115 19.28 -10.25 1.20
N VAL A 116 19.43 -9.16 0.45
CA VAL A 116 20.24 -8.00 0.83
C VAL A 116 19.35 -6.76 0.77
N ILE A 117 19.30 -6.01 1.86
CA ILE A 117 18.42 -4.85 2.04
C ILE A 117 19.25 -3.57 1.96
N GLY A 118 18.86 -2.66 1.07
CA GLY A 118 19.39 -1.31 1.06
C GLY A 118 18.74 -0.47 2.16
N SER A 119 19.50 -0.09 3.19
CA SER A 119 19.01 0.70 4.31
C SER A 119 19.45 2.16 4.27
N ARG A 120 18.48 3.06 4.45
CA ARG A 120 18.72 4.52 4.58
C ARG A 120 19.21 4.92 5.97
N PHE A 121 19.16 3.99 6.94
CA PHE A 121 19.38 4.28 8.35
C PHE A 121 20.65 3.64 8.92
N ILE A 122 21.43 2.95 8.09
CA ILE A 122 22.76 2.42 8.45
C ILE A 122 23.84 3.47 8.20
N GLY A 123 24.74 3.64 9.17
CA GLY A 123 25.92 4.51 9.03
C GLY A 123 25.58 6.00 9.10
N LYS A 124 26.23 6.81 8.24
CA LYS A 124 25.90 8.25 8.11
C LYS A 124 24.51 8.37 7.49
N LYS A 125 23.65 9.20 8.10
CA LYS A 125 22.30 9.48 7.61
C LYS A 125 22.34 10.08 6.21
N ASN A 126 22.32 9.25 5.18
CA ASN A 126 22.13 9.67 3.79
C ASN A 126 20.64 9.88 3.52
N THR A 127 20.00 10.72 4.35
CA THR A 127 18.58 11.07 4.24
C THR A 127 18.38 12.43 3.56
N GLU A 128 19.34 12.89 2.75
CA GLU A 128 19.26 14.19 2.06
C GLU A 128 17.99 14.29 1.18
N GLY A 129 17.45 13.15 0.70
CA GLY A 129 16.17 13.08 -0.01
C GLY A 129 14.90 13.13 0.86
N LEU A 130 14.98 13.20 2.19
CA LEU A 130 13.82 13.24 3.10
C LEU A 130 13.69 14.60 3.78
N SER A 131 12.53 15.24 3.67
CA SER A 131 12.18 16.37 4.55
C SER A 131 12.12 15.90 6.02
N SER A 132 12.40 16.79 6.97
CA SER A 132 12.44 16.44 8.41
C SER A 132 11.16 15.75 8.90
N SER A 133 9.98 16.21 8.45
CA SER A 133 8.68 15.60 8.76
C SER A 133 8.50 14.19 8.16
N ARG A 134 9.06 13.93 6.97
CA ARG A 134 9.04 12.59 6.36
C ARG A 134 9.98 11.62 7.05
N ASN A 135 11.08 12.12 7.59
CA ASN A 135 12.03 11.32 8.36
C ASN A 135 11.37 10.79 9.65
N GLU A 136 10.61 11.64 10.34
CA GLU A 136 9.85 11.24 11.54
C GLU A 136 8.74 10.22 11.23
N LEU A 137 7.93 10.47 10.19
CA LEU A 137 6.89 9.52 9.76
C LEU A 137 7.50 8.17 9.34
N SER A 138 8.64 8.19 8.66
CA SER A 138 9.34 6.96 8.24
C SER A 138 9.86 6.20 9.46
N ARG A 139 10.49 6.87 10.44
CA ARG A 139 10.93 6.22 11.69
C ARG A 139 9.77 5.64 12.49
N PHE A 140 8.64 6.33 12.53
CA PHE A 140 7.44 5.82 13.18
C PHE A 140 6.92 4.55 12.48
N GLY A 141 6.85 4.56 11.15
CA GLY A 141 6.51 3.38 10.36
C GLY A 141 7.44 2.20 10.63
N ILE A 142 8.75 2.44 10.67
CA ILE A 142 9.77 1.42 10.98
C ILE A 142 9.59 0.85 12.39
N LYS A 143 9.33 1.71 13.38
CA LYS A 143 9.07 1.27 14.75
C LYS A 143 7.85 0.34 14.83
N ILE A 144 6.78 0.69 14.12
CA ILE A 144 5.57 -0.15 14.03
C ILE A 144 5.91 -1.48 13.34
N THR A 145 6.56 -1.46 12.18
CA THR A 145 6.82 -2.70 11.46
C THR A 145 7.78 -3.62 12.21
N ASN A 146 8.83 -3.10 12.84
CA ASN A 146 9.75 -3.91 13.63
C ASN A 146 9.07 -4.58 14.84
N PHE A 147 8.09 -3.91 15.46
CA PHE A 147 7.29 -4.52 16.52
C PHE A 147 6.59 -5.81 16.03
N PHE A 148 6.05 -5.82 14.82
CA PHE A 148 5.41 -6.99 14.23
C PHE A 148 6.40 -7.99 13.62
N LEU A 149 7.53 -7.52 13.08
CA LEU A 149 8.55 -8.40 12.49
C LEU A 149 9.23 -9.27 13.53
N LYS A 150 9.34 -8.79 14.79
CA LYS A 150 10.16 -9.38 15.85
C LYS A 150 11.63 -9.58 15.46
N SER A 151 12.10 -8.79 14.50
CA SER A 151 13.49 -8.79 14.02
C SER A 151 13.96 -7.33 13.89
N PRO A 152 15.18 -6.99 14.32
CA PRO A 152 15.70 -5.63 14.26
C PRO A 152 16.24 -5.32 12.85
N VAL A 153 15.35 -5.08 11.89
CA VAL A 153 15.71 -4.57 10.57
C VAL A 153 15.76 -3.05 10.63
N THR A 154 16.84 -2.43 10.17
CA THR A 154 16.98 -0.97 10.22
C THR A 154 16.05 -0.26 9.23
N ASP A 155 15.78 -0.85 8.06
CA ASP A 155 14.84 -0.29 7.07
C ASP A 155 13.92 -1.35 6.41
N PRO A 156 12.96 -1.93 7.16
CA PRO A 156 12.03 -2.92 6.63
C PRO A 156 11.05 -2.37 5.57
N LEU A 157 11.06 -1.05 5.35
CA LEU A 157 10.19 -0.34 4.41
C LEU A 157 10.91 0.10 3.13
N SER A 158 12.17 -0.32 2.96
CA SER A 158 12.97 0.01 1.78
C SER A 158 12.32 -0.50 0.49
N GLY A 159 12.38 0.34 -0.54
CA GLY A 159 12.01 -0.03 -1.91
C GLY A 159 13.20 -0.57 -2.70
N PHE A 160 14.39 -0.68 -2.07
CA PHE A 160 15.62 -1.11 -2.72
C PHE A 160 16.23 -2.30 -1.99
N PHE A 161 16.11 -3.47 -2.59
CA PHE A 161 16.64 -4.72 -2.06
C PHE A 161 16.89 -5.71 -3.20
N MET A 162 17.72 -6.71 -2.94
CA MET A 162 17.98 -7.81 -3.87
C MET A 162 17.81 -9.15 -3.16
N ALA A 163 17.13 -10.09 -3.78
CA ALA A 163 16.88 -11.42 -3.23
C ALA A 163 17.23 -12.51 -4.23
N LYS A 164 17.54 -13.71 -3.73
CA LYS A 164 17.53 -14.93 -4.55
C LYS A 164 16.12 -15.11 -5.12
N ARG A 165 16.02 -15.39 -6.42
CA ARG A 165 14.74 -15.57 -7.10
C ARG A 165 13.87 -16.62 -6.42
N GLN A 166 14.46 -17.74 -6.02
CA GLN A 166 13.77 -18.84 -5.35
C GLN A 166 13.07 -18.39 -4.05
N SER A 167 13.70 -17.49 -3.29
CA SER A 167 13.15 -16.94 -2.04
C SER A 167 11.89 -16.09 -2.29
N LEU A 168 11.78 -15.44 -3.46
CA LEU A 168 10.57 -14.70 -3.84
C LEU A 168 9.49 -15.59 -4.47
N GLU A 169 9.87 -16.63 -5.21
CA GLU A 169 8.92 -17.52 -5.88
C GLU A 169 8.04 -18.29 -4.89
N GLY A 170 8.61 -18.77 -3.77
CA GLY A 170 7.87 -19.52 -2.75
C GLY A 170 6.75 -18.73 -2.08
N ILE A 171 6.94 -17.42 -1.91
CA ILE A 171 5.98 -16.54 -1.22
C ILE A 171 5.10 -15.72 -2.16
N ARG A 172 5.35 -15.79 -3.48
CA ARG A 172 4.70 -14.96 -4.50
C ARG A 172 3.17 -15.00 -4.45
N GLY A 173 2.60 -16.18 -4.18
CA GLY A 173 1.14 -16.37 -4.08
C GLY A 173 0.51 -15.69 -2.86
N SER A 174 1.30 -15.50 -1.80
CA SER A 174 0.87 -14.98 -0.50
C SER A 174 1.19 -13.50 -0.31
N LEU A 175 1.93 -12.88 -1.23
CA LEU A 175 2.24 -11.45 -1.18
C LEU A 175 0.97 -10.61 -1.31
N TYR A 176 0.87 -9.58 -0.45
CA TYR A 176 -0.25 -8.66 -0.47
C TYR A 176 -0.25 -7.82 -1.75
N LYS A 177 -1.21 -8.08 -2.63
CA LYS A 177 -1.23 -7.56 -4.01
C LYS A 177 -1.53 -6.06 -4.08
N ASP A 178 -2.34 -5.57 -3.15
CA ASP A 178 -2.66 -4.14 -2.99
C ASP A 178 -1.64 -3.42 -2.08
N GLY A 179 -0.56 -4.12 -1.69
CA GLY A 179 0.50 -3.60 -0.83
C GLY A 179 1.38 -2.53 -1.49
N PHE A 180 1.94 -1.68 -0.64
CA PHE A 180 2.91 -0.65 -1.02
C PHE A 180 4.33 -0.93 -0.51
N LYS A 181 4.53 -1.88 0.42
CA LYS A 181 5.84 -2.15 1.03
C LYS A 181 6.17 -3.64 0.93
N ILE A 182 6.56 -4.07 -0.25
CA ILE A 182 6.80 -5.49 -0.56
C ILE A 182 7.90 -6.12 0.30
N LEU A 183 8.97 -5.38 0.63
CA LEU A 183 10.03 -5.88 1.51
C LEU A 183 9.48 -6.31 2.88
N PHE A 184 8.59 -5.49 3.45
CA PHE A 184 7.94 -5.81 4.72
C PHE A 184 7.08 -7.08 4.62
N ASP A 185 6.37 -7.29 3.50
CA ASP A 185 5.61 -8.52 3.27
C ASP A 185 6.51 -9.74 3.21
N ILE A 186 7.62 -9.65 2.47
CA ILE A 186 8.62 -10.72 2.34
C ILE A 186 9.12 -11.13 3.74
N LEU A 187 9.54 -10.14 4.54
CA LEU A 187 10.04 -10.36 5.91
C LEU A 187 8.95 -10.83 6.89
N MET A 188 7.67 -10.59 6.61
CA MET A 188 6.55 -11.11 7.40
C MET A 188 6.21 -12.55 7.06
N LEU A 189 6.24 -12.90 5.77
CA LEU A 189 5.86 -14.22 5.26
C LEU A 189 6.94 -15.27 5.50
N ASP A 190 8.21 -14.90 5.39
CA ASP A 190 9.32 -15.82 5.62
C ASP A 190 10.31 -15.26 6.65
N LYS A 191 10.23 -15.80 7.86
CA LYS A 191 11.10 -15.45 8.98
C LYS A 191 12.44 -16.19 8.97
N SER A 192 12.63 -17.13 8.04
CA SER A 192 13.83 -17.96 7.94
C SER A 192 14.89 -17.39 7.00
N LEU A 193 14.54 -16.36 6.22
CA LEU A 193 15.44 -15.69 5.28
C LEU A 193 16.71 -15.19 5.99
N LYS A 194 17.86 -15.58 5.46
CA LYS A 194 19.15 -15.00 5.83
C LYS A 194 19.34 -13.70 5.07
N PHE A 195 19.53 -12.60 5.79
CA PHE A 195 19.70 -11.31 5.14
C PHE A 195 20.79 -10.46 5.78
N GLU A 196 21.35 -9.58 4.96
CA GLU A 196 22.24 -8.51 5.40
C GLU A 196 21.67 -7.15 4.99
N GLU A 197 22.06 -6.11 5.73
CA GLU A 197 21.65 -4.73 5.44
C GLU A 197 22.87 -3.88 5.08
N VAL A 198 22.80 -3.20 3.93
CA VAL A 198 23.87 -2.32 3.46
C VAL A 198 23.41 -0.88 3.43
N ALA A 199 24.32 0.04 3.74
CA ALA A 199 24.04 1.47 3.65
C ALA A 199 23.92 1.90 2.18
N ILE A 200 22.77 2.50 1.84
CA ILE A 200 22.50 3.05 0.50
C ILE A 200 22.50 4.58 0.50
N ASP A 201 22.80 5.13 -0.66
CA ASP A 201 22.65 6.56 -0.93
C ASP A 201 21.24 6.86 -1.46
N PHE A 202 20.46 7.61 -0.66
CA PHE A 202 19.07 7.95 -0.96
C PHE A 202 18.95 9.42 -1.36
N ARG A 203 18.96 9.63 -2.67
CA ARG A 203 19.00 10.93 -3.32
C ARG A 203 17.65 11.64 -3.23
N SER A 204 17.68 12.95 -3.43
CA SER A 204 16.46 13.70 -3.72
C SER A 204 15.85 13.19 -5.03
N ARG A 205 14.52 13.15 -5.08
CA ARG A 205 13.81 12.80 -6.30
C ARG A 205 14.19 13.80 -7.39
N LEU A 206 14.45 13.29 -8.60
CA LEU A 206 14.85 14.12 -9.73
C LEU A 206 13.72 15.08 -10.13
N LYS A 207 12.49 14.55 -10.33
CA LYS A 207 11.27 15.31 -10.66
C LYS A 207 10.00 14.62 -10.17
N GLY A 208 8.93 15.39 -9.91
CA GLY A 208 7.60 14.91 -9.53
C GLY A 208 7.21 15.08 -8.05
N GLU A 209 5.91 14.92 -7.74
CA GLU A 209 5.36 15.07 -6.37
C GLU A 209 5.43 13.78 -5.54
N SER A 210 5.76 13.91 -4.24
CA SER A 210 5.84 12.77 -3.33
C SER A 210 4.47 12.16 -3.02
N LYS A 211 4.42 10.83 -3.02
CA LYS A 211 3.21 10.04 -2.72
C LYS A 211 3.04 9.72 -1.22
N LEU A 212 3.97 10.16 -0.35
CA LEU A 212 3.91 9.91 1.09
C LEU A 212 2.90 10.85 1.77
N ASN A 213 1.68 10.34 1.97
CA ASN A 213 0.57 11.02 2.63
C ASN A 213 0.06 10.18 3.81
N ILE A 214 -0.91 10.71 4.58
CA ILE A 214 -1.56 9.97 5.68
C ILE A 214 -2.16 8.63 5.21
N SER A 215 -2.56 8.55 3.93
CA SER A 215 -3.01 7.32 3.29
C SER A 215 -1.94 6.22 3.29
N THR A 216 -0.64 6.58 3.24
CA THR A 216 0.46 5.61 3.35
C THR A 216 0.47 4.93 4.71
N LEU A 217 0.14 5.64 5.79
CA LEU A 217 0.07 5.05 7.13
C LEU A 217 -1.11 4.06 7.25
N PHE A 218 -2.27 4.42 6.69
CA PHE A 218 -3.42 3.50 6.64
C PHE A 218 -3.16 2.27 5.79
N ASN A 219 -2.50 2.44 4.63
CA ASN A 219 -2.09 1.31 3.79
C ASN A 219 -1.12 0.39 4.52
N LEU A 220 -0.15 0.94 5.26
CA LEU A 220 0.79 0.16 6.07
C LEU A 220 0.07 -0.60 7.18
N ALA A 221 -0.87 0.05 7.88
CA ALA A 221 -1.68 -0.61 8.90
C ALA A 221 -2.49 -1.76 8.30
N GLY A 222 -3.16 -1.53 7.18
CA GLY A 222 -3.91 -2.56 6.46
C GLY A 222 -3.04 -3.76 6.07
N GLN A 223 -1.85 -3.50 5.51
CA GLN A 223 -0.87 -4.53 5.15
C GLN A 223 -0.40 -5.35 6.36
N ILE A 224 -0.12 -4.71 7.50
CA ILE A 224 0.24 -5.40 8.75
C ILE A 224 -0.86 -6.39 9.14
N PHE A 225 -2.10 -5.93 9.18
CA PHE A 225 -3.21 -6.78 9.59
C PHE A 225 -3.50 -7.91 8.60
N GLU A 226 -3.39 -7.65 7.31
CA GLU A 226 -3.59 -8.69 6.30
C GLU A 226 -2.52 -9.79 6.43
N ASN A 227 -1.27 -9.40 6.67
CA ASN A 227 -0.18 -10.35 6.95
C ASN A 227 -0.41 -11.13 8.26
N LEU A 228 -0.91 -10.48 9.32
CA LEU A 228 -1.23 -11.15 10.59
C LEU A 228 -2.40 -12.12 10.47
N THR A 229 -3.38 -11.81 9.62
CA THR A 229 -4.61 -12.60 9.43
C THR A 229 -4.52 -13.55 8.25
N GLN A 230 -3.38 -13.58 7.54
CA GLN A 230 -3.17 -14.37 6.32
C GLN A 230 -4.28 -14.17 5.28
N GLY A 231 -4.78 -12.93 5.15
CA GLY A 231 -5.84 -12.59 4.20
C GLY A 231 -7.28 -12.83 4.68
N LEU A 232 -7.51 -13.23 5.94
CA LEU A 232 -8.88 -13.39 6.47
C LEU A 232 -9.62 -12.05 6.58
N ILE A 233 -8.92 -10.97 6.93
CA ILE A 233 -9.51 -9.63 7.06
C ILE A 233 -8.85 -8.70 6.05
N PRO A 234 -9.59 -8.20 5.04
CA PRO A 234 -9.03 -7.29 4.05
C PRO A 234 -8.55 -5.98 4.69
N ALA A 235 -7.39 -5.47 4.29
CA ALA A 235 -6.88 -4.17 4.72
C ALA A 235 -7.92 -3.02 4.66
N ASN A 236 -8.68 -2.97 3.56
CA ASN A 236 -9.70 -1.94 3.34
C ASN A 236 -10.84 -2.02 4.36
N PHE A 237 -11.14 -3.19 4.93
CA PHE A 237 -12.15 -3.32 5.98
C PHE A 237 -11.76 -2.57 7.25
N ILE A 238 -10.48 -2.56 7.59
CA ILE A 238 -9.97 -1.92 8.81
C ILE A 238 -10.02 -0.41 8.68
N VAL A 239 -9.57 0.11 7.54
CA VAL A 239 -9.67 1.55 7.24
C VAL A 239 -11.14 1.96 7.20
N PHE A 240 -12.02 1.14 6.59
CA PHE A 240 -13.46 1.37 6.58
C PHE A 240 -14.07 1.43 7.99
N ALA A 241 -13.71 0.48 8.86
CA ALA A 241 -14.14 0.45 10.26
C ALA A 241 -13.67 1.69 11.03
N PHE A 242 -12.42 2.10 10.82
CA PHE A 242 -11.87 3.31 11.42
C PHE A 242 -12.57 4.59 10.93
N VAL A 243 -12.88 4.70 9.64
CA VAL A 243 -13.72 5.79 9.14
C VAL A 243 -15.10 5.76 9.80
N GLY A 244 -15.66 4.57 10.02
CA GLY A 244 -16.90 4.38 10.77
C GLY A 244 -16.86 5.01 12.18
N THR A 245 -15.76 4.83 12.93
CA THR A 245 -15.62 5.43 14.27
C THR A 245 -15.49 6.95 14.22
N ILE A 246 -14.82 7.50 13.20
CA ILE A 246 -14.82 8.95 12.94
C ILE A 246 -16.25 9.44 12.71
N GLY A 247 -17.05 8.71 11.93
CA GLY A 247 -18.46 9.03 11.70
C GLY A 247 -19.28 9.13 12.98
N VAL A 248 -19.04 8.25 13.96
CA VAL A 248 -19.69 8.33 15.28
C VAL A 248 -19.31 9.63 16.00
N ALA A 249 -18.03 10.02 15.97
CA ALA A 249 -17.59 11.28 16.56
C ALA A 249 -18.22 12.50 15.86
N VAL A 250 -18.29 12.49 14.52
CA VAL A 250 -18.97 13.54 13.73
C VAL A 250 -20.46 13.62 14.07
N HIS A 251 -21.12 12.47 14.23
CA HIS A 251 -22.52 12.41 14.65
C HIS A 251 -22.71 13.06 16.03
N LEU A 252 -21.95 12.63 17.04
CA LEU A 252 -22.08 13.15 18.41
C LEU A 252 -21.76 14.65 18.50
N ALA A 253 -20.71 15.11 17.81
CA ALA A 253 -20.34 16.52 17.80
C ALA A 253 -21.42 17.38 17.13
N SER A 254 -21.91 16.96 15.96
CA SER A 254 -22.96 17.72 15.26
C SER A 254 -24.28 17.72 16.01
N LEU A 255 -24.65 16.62 16.67
CA LEU A 255 -25.86 16.54 17.46
C LEU A 255 -25.80 17.51 18.65
N ASN A 256 -24.67 17.53 19.35
CA ASN A 256 -24.45 18.47 20.46
C ASN A 256 -24.55 19.93 20.01
N ILE A 257 -23.95 20.27 18.86
CA ILE A 257 -24.05 21.61 18.27
C ILE A 257 -25.52 21.96 17.96
N LEU A 258 -26.27 21.07 17.30
CA LEU A 258 -27.67 21.33 16.96
C LEU A 258 -28.55 21.50 18.20
N LEU A 259 -28.34 20.69 19.23
CA LEU A 259 -29.05 20.81 20.50
C LEU A 259 -28.71 22.13 21.23
N SER A 260 -27.48 22.66 21.08
CA SER A 260 -27.10 23.97 21.61
C SER A 260 -27.82 25.14 20.93
N PHE A 261 -28.35 24.93 19.72
CA PHE A 261 -29.21 25.86 19.01
C PHE A 261 -30.71 25.55 19.20
N GLU A 262 -31.05 24.74 20.21
CA GLU A 262 -32.43 24.36 20.54
C GLU A 262 -33.19 23.65 19.41
N VAL A 263 -32.47 23.03 18.47
CA VAL A 263 -33.07 22.18 17.44
C VAL A 263 -33.69 20.94 18.11
N GLU A 264 -34.92 20.59 17.72
CA GLU A 264 -35.61 19.40 18.24
C GLU A 264 -34.77 18.13 18.09
N PHE A 265 -34.71 17.28 19.12
CA PHE A 265 -33.84 16.10 19.17
C PHE A 265 -34.00 15.18 17.95
N ILE A 266 -35.23 14.87 17.52
CA ILE A 266 -35.46 13.97 16.39
C ILE A 266 -34.87 14.56 15.11
N LEU A 267 -35.14 15.85 14.85
CA LEU A 267 -34.60 16.55 13.68
C LEU A 267 -33.07 16.67 13.75
N GLY A 268 -32.53 17.02 14.93
CA GLY A 268 -31.10 17.09 15.17
C GLY A 268 -30.40 15.75 14.89
N ASN A 269 -30.95 14.66 15.44
CA ASN A 269 -30.44 13.30 15.25
C ASN A 269 -30.46 12.85 13.78
N LEU A 270 -31.53 13.18 13.04
CA LEU A 270 -31.62 12.89 11.60
C LEU A 270 -30.54 13.66 10.81
N CYS A 271 -30.40 14.97 11.04
CA CYS A 271 -29.39 15.81 10.40
C CYS A 271 -27.97 15.33 10.70
N SER A 272 -27.67 15.02 11.97
CA SER A 272 -26.38 14.48 12.40
C SER A 272 -26.07 13.12 11.80
N THR A 273 -27.07 12.25 11.64
CA THR A 273 -26.92 10.95 10.97
C THR A 273 -26.56 11.13 9.51
N LEU A 274 -27.27 12.00 8.78
CA LEU A 274 -26.98 12.30 7.37
C LEU A 274 -25.59 12.91 7.20
N LEU A 275 -25.20 13.84 8.09
CA LEU A 275 -23.88 14.46 8.07
C LEU A 275 -22.76 13.42 8.28
N ALA A 276 -22.93 12.53 9.27
CA ALA A 276 -21.98 11.44 9.51
C ALA A 276 -21.89 10.47 8.34
N MET A 277 -23.02 10.14 7.69
CA MET A 277 -23.04 9.29 6.49
C MET A 277 -22.30 9.95 5.32
N CYS A 278 -22.51 11.24 5.09
CA CYS A 278 -21.77 12.02 4.10
C CYS A 278 -20.27 12.04 4.40
N SER A 279 -19.90 12.32 5.65
CA SER A 279 -18.50 12.32 6.10
C SER A 279 -17.82 10.97 5.84
N ASN A 280 -18.46 9.88 6.27
CA ASN A 280 -17.96 8.52 6.06
C ASN A 280 -17.82 8.19 4.58
N TYR A 281 -18.79 8.58 3.74
CA TYR A 281 -18.69 8.37 2.30
C TYR A 281 -17.47 9.06 1.70
N PHE A 282 -17.27 10.35 1.98
CA PHE A 282 -16.16 11.11 1.41
C PHE A 282 -14.81 10.64 1.94
N LEU A 283 -14.71 10.34 3.24
CA LEU A 283 -13.50 9.78 3.84
C LEU A 283 -13.18 8.40 3.28
N ASN A 284 -14.17 7.52 3.12
CA ASN A 284 -13.96 6.21 2.49
C ASN A 284 -13.58 6.35 1.02
N ASN A 285 -14.21 7.24 0.26
CA ASN A 285 -13.83 7.49 -1.13
C ASN A 285 -12.37 7.97 -1.19
N TYR A 286 -11.94 8.86 -0.29
CA TYR A 286 -10.60 9.43 -0.31
C TYR A 286 -9.51 8.48 0.21
N ILE A 287 -9.75 7.86 1.36
CA ILE A 287 -8.76 7.06 2.11
C ILE A 287 -8.89 5.58 1.74
N THR A 288 -10.03 4.96 2.00
CA THR A 288 -10.25 3.51 1.88
C THR A 288 -10.21 3.03 0.44
N PHE A 289 -10.77 3.81 -0.47
CA PHE A 289 -10.95 3.45 -1.88
C PHE A 289 -10.21 4.37 -2.84
N HIS A 290 -9.18 5.09 -2.36
CA HIS A 290 -8.19 5.83 -3.17
C HIS A 290 -8.76 6.71 -4.31
N ASN A 291 -9.81 7.47 -4.01
CA ASN A 291 -10.54 8.36 -4.92
C ASN A 291 -11.02 7.68 -6.21
N ILE A 292 -11.73 6.55 -6.09
CA ILE A 292 -12.43 5.93 -7.23
C ILE A 292 -13.41 6.93 -7.87
N HIS A 293 -14.25 7.62 -7.08
CA HIS A 293 -15.15 8.65 -7.60
C HIS A 293 -14.47 10.02 -7.62
N LYS A 294 -14.16 10.50 -8.83
CA LYS A 294 -13.42 11.76 -9.04
C LYS A 294 -14.35 12.89 -9.44
N LEU A 295 -15.31 12.61 -10.32
CA LEU A 295 -16.24 13.61 -10.83
C LEU A 295 -17.35 13.88 -9.81
N PHE A 296 -17.94 15.08 -9.85
CA PHE A 296 -19.05 15.43 -8.98
C PHE A 296 -20.27 14.49 -9.18
N SER A 297 -20.59 14.16 -10.43
CA SER A 297 -21.70 13.26 -10.78
C SER A 297 -21.48 11.84 -10.27
N GLU A 298 -20.25 11.32 -10.35
CA GLU A 298 -19.86 10.04 -9.75
C GLU A 298 -20.00 10.08 -8.24
N ARG A 299 -19.53 11.16 -7.62
CA ARG A 299 -19.58 11.34 -6.17
C ARG A 299 -21.02 11.38 -5.66
N LEU A 300 -21.92 12.06 -6.36
CA LEU A 300 -23.33 12.14 -6.01
C LEU A 300 -24.03 10.77 -6.14
N LYS A 301 -23.80 10.05 -7.25
CA LYS A 301 -24.33 8.70 -7.44
C LYS A 301 -23.79 7.73 -6.38
N GLY A 302 -22.50 7.81 -6.08
CA GLY A 302 -21.85 7.02 -5.05
C GLY A 302 -22.42 7.31 -3.65
N LEU A 303 -22.69 8.58 -3.32
CA LEU A 303 -23.30 8.95 -2.03
C LEU A 303 -24.70 8.36 -1.90
N LEU A 304 -25.54 8.43 -2.93
CA LEU A 304 -26.88 7.84 -2.90
C LEU A 304 -26.84 6.32 -2.69
N LYS A 305 -25.95 5.64 -3.42
CA LYS A 305 -25.70 4.21 -3.23
C LYS A 305 -25.20 3.87 -1.83
N TYR A 306 -24.33 4.70 -1.28
CA TYR A 306 -23.80 4.54 0.07
C TYR A 306 -24.90 4.69 1.12
N CYS A 307 -25.77 5.69 0.97
CA CYS A 307 -26.92 5.86 1.85
C CYS A 307 -27.85 4.65 1.81
N PHE A 308 -28.14 4.15 0.60
CA PHE A 308 -28.94 2.93 0.42
C PHE A 308 -28.31 1.70 1.08
N ALA A 309 -27.00 1.49 0.90
CA ALA A 309 -26.27 0.39 1.55
C ALA A 309 -26.30 0.49 3.09
N ASN A 310 -26.19 1.71 3.63
CA ASN A 310 -26.23 1.94 5.07
C ASN A 310 -27.61 1.62 5.66
N SER A 311 -28.71 1.84 4.93
CA SER A 311 -30.06 1.46 5.38
C SER A 311 -30.18 -0.05 5.65
N PHE A 312 -29.64 -0.91 4.79
CA PHE A 312 -29.60 -2.37 5.04
C PHE A 312 -28.71 -2.72 6.23
N SER A 313 -27.62 -1.98 6.40
CA SER A 313 -26.67 -2.20 7.49
C SER A 313 -27.30 -1.88 8.86
N ILE A 314 -28.15 -0.85 8.92
CA ILE A 314 -28.96 -0.54 10.11
C ILE A 314 -29.96 -1.66 10.41
N LEU A 315 -30.65 -2.18 9.39
CA LEU A 315 -31.58 -3.30 9.56
C LEU A 315 -30.86 -4.56 10.06
N ALA A 316 -29.69 -4.87 9.51
CA ALA A 316 -28.87 -5.99 9.97
C ALA A 316 -28.41 -5.81 11.42
N ASN A 317 -27.99 -4.60 11.80
CA ASN A 317 -27.64 -4.28 13.18
C ASN A 317 -28.82 -4.53 14.14
N ILE A 318 -29.98 -3.93 13.86
CA ILE A 318 -31.17 -4.08 14.69
C ILE A 318 -31.59 -5.56 14.76
N GLY A 319 -31.63 -6.26 13.62
CA GLY A 319 -32.05 -7.66 13.56
C GLY A 319 -31.14 -8.59 14.35
N VAL A 320 -29.83 -8.47 14.17
CA VAL A 320 -28.84 -9.31 14.89
C VAL A 320 -28.84 -8.97 16.38
N ALA A 321 -28.79 -7.68 16.76
CA ALA A 321 -28.83 -7.28 18.16
C ALA A 321 -30.11 -7.80 18.85
N SER A 322 -31.27 -7.66 18.21
CA SER A 322 -32.54 -8.14 18.76
C SER A 322 -32.53 -9.65 18.98
N GLN A 323 -32.03 -10.42 18.00
CA GLN A 323 -31.98 -11.88 18.11
C GLN A 323 -31.09 -12.34 19.27
N PHE A 324 -29.90 -11.74 19.44
CA PHE A 324 -29.03 -12.10 20.56
C PHE A 324 -29.64 -11.70 21.91
N TYR A 325 -30.28 -10.53 21.99
CA TYR A 325 -30.95 -10.09 23.20
C TYR A 325 -32.11 -11.02 23.60
N LEU A 326 -32.87 -11.52 22.63
CA LEU A 326 -33.93 -12.53 22.85
C LEU A 326 -33.39 -13.90 23.28
N ASN A 327 -32.10 -14.18 23.09
CA ASN A 327 -31.43 -15.41 23.54
C ASN A 327 -30.60 -15.17 24.82
N ASP A 328 -31.06 -14.24 25.68
CA ASP A 328 -30.49 -13.94 27.00
C ASP A 328 -29.05 -13.39 27.01
N PHE A 329 -28.55 -12.87 25.88
CA PHE A 329 -27.31 -12.10 25.89
C PHE A 329 -27.55 -10.73 26.52
N SER A 330 -26.51 -10.18 27.18
CA SER A 330 -26.59 -8.83 27.74
C SER A 330 -26.92 -7.78 26.66
N ALA A 331 -27.59 -6.69 27.04
CA ALA A 331 -27.91 -5.60 26.11
C ALA A 331 -26.65 -5.03 25.42
N PHE A 332 -25.55 -4.89 26.18
CA PHE A 332 -24.28 -4.44 25.65
C PHE A 332 -23.69 -5.41 24.62
N SER A 333 -23.61 -6.71 24.95
CA SER A 333 -23.09 -7.74 24.05
C SER A 333 -23.92 -7.84 22.77
N SER A 334 -25.24 -7.78 22.91
CA SER A 334 -26.18 -7.83 21.78
C SER A 334 -26.01 -6.63 20.86
N ALA A 335 -25.91 -5.42 21.42
CA ALA A 335 -25.65 -4.21 20.63
C ALA A 335 -24.30 -4.27 19.89
N MET A 336 -23.24 -4.77 20.54
CA MET A 336 -21.93 -4.92 19.91
C MET A 336 -21.95 -5.90 18.72
N LEU A 337 -22.64 -7.04 18.87
CA LEU A 337 -22.79 -8.02 17.79
C LEU A 337 -23.61 -7.46 16.62
N GLY A 338 -24.67 -6.69 16.91
CA GLY A 338 -25.43 -5.98 15.89
C GLY A 338 -24.58 -4.95 15.14
N ILE A 339 -23.84 -4.10 15.86
CA ILE A 339 -22.94 -3.11 15.25
C ILE A 339 -21.91 -3.81 14.35
N MET A 340 -21.34 -4.93 14.80
CA MET A 340 -20.37 -5.68 14.01
C MET A 340 -20.99 -6.28 12.74
N ALA A 341 -22.19 -6.88 12.83
CA ALA A 341 -22.90 -7.40 11.66
C ALA A 341 -23.27 -6.28 10.66
N GLY A 342 -23.75 -5.15 11.15
CA GLY A 342 -24.04 -3.97 10.34
C GLY A 342 -22.79 -3.44 9.65
N LEU A 343 -21.67 -3.35 10.35
CA LEU A 343 -20.38 -2.91 9.79
C LEU A 343 -19.89 -3.83 8.68
N ILE A 344 -19.94 -5.14 8.88
CA ILE A 344 -19.54 -6.15 7.88
C ILE A 344 -20.41 -6.03 6.63
N LEU A 345 -21.73 -5.95 6.80
CA LEU A 345 -22.65 -5.80 5.66
C LEU A 345 -22.41 -4.48 4.93
N ASN A 346 -22.20 -3.39 5.66
CA ASN A 346 -21.95 -2.07 5.06
C ASN A 346 -20.67 -2.08 4.23
N TYR A 347 -19.61 -2.70 4.74
CA TYR A 347 -18.37 -2.86 4.00
C TYR A 347 -18.59 -3.70 2.73
N PHE A 348 -19.25 -4.85 2.85
CA PHE A 348 -19.50 -5.73 1.70
C PHE A 348 -20.32 -5.04 0.61
N LEU A 349 -21.38 -4.31 0.97
CA LEU A 349 -22.16 -3.51 0.03
C LEU A 349 -21.35 -2.35 -0.54
N SER A 350 -20.51 -1.71 0.28
CA SER A 350 -19.64 -0.63 -0.17
C SER A 350 -18.66 -1.11 -1.25
N VAL A 351 -18.00 -2.25 -1.06
CA VAL A 351 -17.06 -2.82 -2.03
C VAL A 351 -17.76 -3.23 -3.33
N ASN A 352 -18.91 -3.89 -3.23
CA ASN A 352 -19.54 -4.53 -4.39
C ASN A 352 -20.53 -3.63 -5.15
N LEU A 353 -21.10 -2.61 -4.51
CA LEU A 353 -22.15 -1.76 -5.08
C LEU A 353 -21.76 -0.28 -5.16
N VAL A 354 -21.13 0.26 -4.12
CA VAL A 354 -20.82 1.69 -4.02
C VAL A 354 -19.53 2.03 -4.76
N PHE A 355 -18.42 1.42 -4.37
CA PHE A 355 -17.05 1.69 -4.83
C PHE A 355 -16.53 0.63 -5.79
N LYS A 356 -17.43 0.00 -6.55
CA LYS A 356 -17.06 -0.97 -7.58
C LYS A 356 -16.20 -0.28 -8.65
N LYS A 357 -15.00 -0.80 -8.87
CA LYS A 357 -14.04 -0.31 -9.88
C LYS A 357 -14.55 -0.47 -11.30
#